data_AF-A0A1E1L871-F1
#
_entry.id   AF-A0A1E1L871-F1
#
_cell.length_a   1.000
_cell.length_b   1.000
_cell.length_c   1.000
_cell.angle_alpha   90.00
_cell.angle_beta   90.00
_cell.angle_gamma   90.00
#
_symmetry.space_group_name_H-M   'P 1'
#
loop_
_entity.id
_entity.type
_entity.pdbx_description
1 polymer ?
#
loop_
_entity_poly.entity_id
_entity_poly.type
_entity_poly.pdbx_seq_one_letter_code
_entity_poly.pdbx_strand_id
1 'polypeptide(L)'
;MSTQQEKLRPRKLLLPSANFGIVFDPEYQGFPSTTGWLKSLYEGEITFHNFVTPQFAIDTINCARLHVGALLDTTVENQRLFGYAEPYTWNEILAIFRRLYPDRNFMDDLVDAGRDLSTVTNERTAEVLRRFGKPGLTTLEESIKAATEQILSSKDKKCDSFF
;
A
#
# COMPACT_ATOMS: atom_id res chain seq x y z
N MET A 1 46.17 -2.77 25.04
CA MET A 1 45.40 -3.48 24.00
C MET A 1 43.97 -2.98 24.08
N SER A 2 43.63 -1.92 23.33
CA SER A 2 42.28 -1.35 23.33
C SER A 2 41.37 -2.19 22.44
N THR A 3 40.36 -2.80 23.03
CA THR A 3 39.22 -3.39 22.34
C THR A 3 38.57 -2.32 21.46
N GLN A 4 38.75 -2.45 20.15
CA GLN A 4 37.95 -1.72 19.17
C GLN A 4 36.51 -2.21 19.37
N GLN A 5 35.72 -1.41 20.07
CA GLN A 5 34.30 -1.65 20.22
C GLN A 5 33.69 -1.44 18.83
N GLU A 6 33.32 -2.54 18.18
CA GLU A 6 32.71 -2.54 16.85
C GLU A 6 31.48 -1.62 16.90
N LYS A 7 31.61 -0.41 16.34
CA LYS A 7 30.54 0.60 16.35
C LYS A 7 29.41 0.04 15.51
N LEU A 8 28.38 -0.50 16.17
CA LEU A 8 27.20 -1.06 15.53
C LEU A 8 26.67 -0.07 14.50
N ARG A 9 26.52 -0.52 13.25
CA ARG A 9 25.95 0.31 12.19
C ARG A 9 24.53 0.71 12.60
N PRO A 10 24.14 1.99 12.43
CA PRO A 10 22.78 2.41 12.74
C PRO A 10 21.79 1.58 11.91
N ARG A 11 20.81 0.97 12.58
CA ARG A 11 19.80 0.15 11.92
C ARG A 11 18.63 1.02 11.49
N LYS A 12 18.12 0.75 10.29
CA LYS A 12 16.95 1.43 9.74
C LYS A 12 15.90 0.36 9.46
N LEU A 13 14.72 0.52 10.05
CA LEU A 13 13.64 -0.45 9.89
C LEU A 13 12.41 0.25 9.31
N LEU A 14 11.96 -0.22 8.16
CA LEU A 14 10.66 0.13 7.62
C LEU A 14 9.68 -0.97 7.98
N LEU A 15 8.53 -0.58 8.52
CA LEU A 15 7.43 -1.47 8.82
C LEU A 15 6.25 -1.05 7.93
N PRO A 16 6.10 -1.64 6.75
CA PRO A 16 4.93 -1.39 5.92
C PRO A 16 3.73 -2.20 6.42
N SER A 17 2.53 -1.63 6.27
CA SER A 17 1.27 -2.38 6.39
C SER A 17 0.82 -2.92 5.02
N ALA A 18 -0.48 -3.08 4.77
CA ALA A 18 -0.96 -3.53 3.47
C ALA A 18 -0.58 -2.52 2.37
N ASN A 19 0.14 -2.98 1.33
CA ASN A 19 0.57 -2.11 0.24
C ASN A 19 -0.48 -2.11 -0.87
N PHE A 20 -1.19 -1.01 -1.03
CA PHE A 20 -2.10 -0.79 -2.15
C PHE A 20 -1.49 0.22 -3.12
N GLY A 21 -1.91 0.21 -4.38
CA GLY A 21 -1.35 1.08 -5.42
C GLY A 21 -0.82 0.30 -6.61
N ILE A 22 -0.13 1.02 -7.49
CA ILE A 22 0.37 0.47 -8.75
C ILE A 22 1.46 -0.58 -8.52
N VAL A 23 1.55 -1.50 -9.46
CA VAL A 23 2.69 -2.42 -9.61
C VAL A 23 3.67 -1.85 -10.62
N PHE A 24 4.96 -2.15 -10.46
CA PHE A 24 5.99 -1.62 -11.34
C PHE A 24 5.84 -2.15 -12.76
N ASP A 25 5.59 -3.45 -12.90
CA ASP A 25 5.50 -4.13 -14.18
C ASP A 25 4.32 -5.13 -14.19
N PRO A 26 3.10 -4.68 -14.50
CA PRO A 26 1.93 -5.56 -14.48
C PRO A 26 1.97 -6.67 -15.52
N GLU A 27 2.76 -6.53 -16.60
CA GLU A 27 2.88 -7.54 -17.65
C GLU A 27 3.64 -8.76 -17.15
N TYR A 28 4.77 -8.54 -16.47
CA TYR A 28 5.63 -9.62 -16.00
C TYR A 28 5.39 -10.00 -14.53
N GLN A 29 4.89 -9.09 -13.69
CA GLN A 29 4.63 -9.34 -12.26
C GLN A 29 3.16 -9.70 -11.99
N GLY A 30 2.25 -9.38 -12.92
CA GLY A 30 0.83 -9.37 -12.62
C GLY A 30 0.51 -8.41 -11.47
N PHE A 31 -0.44 -8.80 -10.62
CA PHE A 31 -0.78 -8.05 -9.41
C PHE A 31 -0.55 -8.93 -8.17
N PRO A 32 0.68 -8.95 -7.62
CA PRO A 32 1.03 -9.86 -6.53
C PRO A 32 0.64 -9.32 -5.15
N SER A 33 0.70 -10.19 -4.15
CA SER A 33 0.62 -9.83 -2.72
C SER A 33 -0.64 -9.01 -2.37
N THR A 34 -0.51 -7.97 -1.55
CA THR A 34 -1.59 -7.09 -1.10
C THR A 34 -2.33 -6.39 -2.24
N THR A 35 -1.63 -5.99 -3.32
CA THR A 35 -2.30 -5.45 -4.52
C THR A 35 -3.14 -6.52 -5.22
N GLY A 36 -2.73 -7.79 -5.14
CA GLY A 36 -3.54 -8.93 -5.60
C GLY A 36 -4.86 -9.08 -4.84
N TRP A 37 -4.89 -8.78 -3.54
CA TRP A 37 -6.13 -8.74 -2.76
C TRP A 37 -7.08 -7.68 -3.33
N LEU A 38 -6.58 -6.46 -3.50
CA LEU A 38 -7.33 -5.36 -4.11
C LEU A 38 -7.89 -5.73 -5.49
N LYS A 39 -7.07 -6.35 -6.35
CA LYS A 39 -7.51 -6.84 -7.66
C LYS A 39 -8.61 -7.89 -7.55
N SER A 40 -8.44 -8.88 -6.68
CA SER A 40 -9.45 -9.94 -6.51
C SER A 40 -10.79 -9.36 -6.05
N LEU A 41 -10.79 -8.44 -5.08
CA LEU A 41 -12.00 -7.75 -4.65
C LEU A 41 -12.64 -6.94 -5.78
N TYR A 42 -11.82 -6.22 -6.56
CA TYR A 42 -12.27 -5.44 -7.71
C TYR A 42 -12.89 -6.32 -8.81
N GLU A 43 -12.52 -7.59 -8.88
CA GLU A 43 -13.05 -8.58 -9.82
C GLU A 43 -14.24 -9.37 -9.26
N GLY A 44 -14.63 -9.14 -8.00
CA GLY A 44 -15.74 -9.83 -7.34
C GLY A 44 -15.34 -11.14 -6.65
N GLU A 45 -14.05 -11.39 -6.47
CA GLU A 45 -13.52 -12.61 -5.87
C GLU A 45 -13.13 -12.40 -4.40
N ILE A 46 -13.60 -13.29 -3.52
CA ILE A 46 -13.30 -13.25 -2.08
C ILE A 46 -12.40 -14.42 -1.69
N THR A 47 -11.12 -14.30 -2.00
CA THR A 47 -10.14 -15.34 -1.67
C THR A 47 -9.54 -15.16 -0.27
N PHE A 48 -9.07 -13.94 0.04
CA PHE A 48 -8.33 -13.65 1.28
C PHE A 48 -9.08 -12.72 2.24
N HIS A 49 -10.11 -12.01 1.76
CA HIS A 49 -10.75 -10.93 2.51
C HIS A 49 -11.44 -11.40 3.80
N ASN A 50 -11.89 -12.66 3.85
CA ASN A 50 -12.47 -13.25 5.06
C ASN A 50 -11.44 -13.54 6.16
N PHE A 51 -10.15 -13.62 5.82
CA PHE A 51 -9.06 -13.93 6.76
C PHE A 51 -8.20 -12.71 7.09
N VAL A 52 -8.28 -11.65 6.28
CA VAL A 52 -7.55 -10.41 6.51
C VAL A 52 -8.47 -9.43 7.23
N THR A 53 -8.22 -9.24 8.52
CA THR A 53 -8.96 -8.29 9.36
C THR A 53 -8.62 -6.84 8.98
N PRO A 54 -9.51 -5.89 9.31
CA PRO A 54 -9.23 -4.45 9.19
C PRO A 54 -7.87 -4.08 9.79
N GLN A 55 -7.10 -3.29 9.05
CA GLN A 55 -5.74 -2.86 9.40
C GLN A 55 -5.37 -1.60 8.62
N PHE A 56 -4.12 -1.16 8.70
CA PHE A 56 -3.64 -0.01 7.93
C PHE A 56 -3.30 -0.36 6.48
N ALA A 57 -3.36 0.65 5.62
CA ALA A 57 -2.84 0.62 4.27
C ALA A 57 -1.69 1.61 4.12
N ILE A 58 -0.84 1.37 3.13
CA ILE A 58 0.11 2.35 2.60
C ILE A 58 0.16 2.23 1.08
N ASP A 59 0.30 3.37 0.43
CA ASP A 59 0.57 3.42 -1.00
C ASP A 59 1.95 2.83 -1.35
N THR A 60 2.00 1.96 -2.34
CA THR A 60 3.23 1.30 -2.86
C THR A 60 4.34 2.29 -3.21
N ILE A 61 3.99 3.45 -3.78
CA ILE A 61 4.95 4.48 -4.18
C ILE A 61 5.48 5.26 -2.97
N ASN A 62 4.67 5.43 -1.92
CA ASN A 62 5.16 5.93 -0.64
C ASN A 62 6.08 4.92 0.04
N CYS A 63 5.74 3.64 0.04
CA CYS A 63 6.58 2.58 0.59
C CYS A 63 7.95 2.52 -0.11
N ALA A 64 7.98 2.57 -1.45
CA ALA A 64 9.21 2.63 -2.23
C ALA A 64 10.06 3.86 -1.88
N ARG A 65 9.44 5.04 -1.80
CA ARG A 65 10.14 6.28 -1.39
C ARG A 65 10.64 6.23 0.03
N LEU A 66 9.92 5.59 0.95
CA LEU A 66 10.37 5.41 2.33
C LEU A 66 11.60 4.51 2.42
N HIS A 67 11.69 3.46 1.61
CA HIS A 67 12.91 2.65 1.53
C HIS A 67 14.11 3.48 1.08
N VAL A 68 13.95 4.27 0.01
CA VAL A 68 15.01 5.17 -0.50
C VAL A 68 15.35 6.25 0.52
N GLY A 69 14.33 6.89 1.10
CA GLY A 69 14.49 7.96 2.07
C GLY A 69 15.14 7.47 3.35
N ALA A 70 14.74 6.31 3.87
CA ALA A 70 15.42 5.66 4.98
C ALA A 70 16.89 5.41 4.65
N LEU A 71 17.21 4.88 3.46
CA LEU A 71 18.60 4.62 3.08
C LEU A 71 19.45 5.91 3.05
N LEU A 72 18.94 6.97 2.42
CA LEU A 72 19.70 8.19 2.12
C LEU A 72 19.66 9.24 3.23
N ASP A 73 18.61 9.30 4.05
CA ASP A 73 18.51 10.26 5.15
C ASP A 73 19.40 9.80 6.31
N THR A 74 20.49 10.55 6.53
CA THR A 74 21.43 10.31 7.63
C THR A 74 20.85 10.63 9.00
N THR A 75 19.69 11.30 9.07
CA THR A 75 18.98 11.56 10.33
C THR A 75 18.04 10.41 10.73
N VAL A 76 17.88 9.40 9.86
CA VAL A 76 17.14 8.16 10.17
C VAL A 76 18.14 7.12 10.68
N GLU A 77 18.45 7.18 11.98
CA GLU A 77 19.35 6.22 12.65
C GLU A 77 18.66 5.56 13.83
N ASN A 78 18.67 4.22 13.87
CA ASN A 78 18.04 3.41 14.92
C ASN A 78 16.54 3.70 15.10
N GLN A 79 15.85 4.05 14.00
CA GLN A 79 14.43 4.38 13.97
C GLN A 79 13.62 3.28 13.28
N ARG A 80 12.37 3.15 13.71
CA ARG A 80 11.32 2.36 13.07
C ARG A 80 10.36 3.31 12.38
N LEU A 81 10.30 3.26 11.06
CA LEU A 81 9.35 4.04 10.27
C LEU A 81 8.11 3.17 10.04
N PHE A 82 6.98 3.59 10.60
CA PHE A 82 5.69 2.94 10.38
C PHE A 82 5.08 3.48 9.09
N GLY A 83 5.15 2.67 8.03
CA GLY A 83 4.48 2.91 6.76
C GLY A 83 2.98 2.57 6.84
N TYR A 84 2.25 3.34 7.65
CA TYR A 84 0.85 3.14 8.00
C TYR A 84 0.15 4.47 7.72
N ALA A 85 -0.62 4.57 6.62
CA ALA A 85 -1.29 5.81 6.22
C ALA A 85 -2.66 5.94 6.87
N GLU A 86 -3.58 5.04 6.53
CA GLU A 86 -4.97 5.07 6.98
C GLU A 86 -5.46 3.64 7.27
N PRO A 87 -6.29 3.43 8.31
CA PRO A 87 -6.96 2.16 8.51
C PRO A 87 -8.09 1.98 7.50
N TYR A 88 -8.25 0.75 7.00
CA TYR A 88 -9.25 0.38 6.00
C TYR A 88 -10.09 -0.83 6.44
N THR A 89 -11.31 -0.89 5.92
CA THR A 89 -12.11 -2.12 5.85
C THR A 89 -12.34 -2.51 4.38
N TRP A 90 -12.68 -3.78 4.12
CA TRP A 90 -13.03 -4.20 2.77
C TRP A 90 -14.28 -3.49 2.24
N ASN A 91 -15.24 -3.17 3.12
CA ASN A 91 -16.44 -2.42 2.77
C ASN A 91 -16.12 -0.96 2.40
N GLU A 92 -15.14 -0.33 3.04
CA GLU A 92 -14.65 1.00 2.64
C GLU A 92 -14.00 0.96 1.25
N ILE A 93 -13.23 -0.10 0.95
CA ILE A 93 -12.66 -0.29 -0.39
C ILE A 93 -13.78 -0.51 -1.43
N LEU A 94 -14.80 -1.31 -1.13
CA LEU A 94 -15.97 -1.48 -1.99
C LEU A 94 -16.72 -0.16 -2.21
N ALA A 95 -16.88 0.66 -1.16
CA ALA A 95 -17.48 1.98 -1.28
C ALA A 95 -16.66 2.92 -2.18
N ILE A 96 -15.33 2.88 -2.08
CA ILE A 96 -14.41 3.60 -2.98
C ILE A 96 -14.60 3.11 -4.42
N PHE A 97 -14.66 1.80 -4.66
CA PHE A 97 -14.89 1.25 -6.00
C PHE A 97 -16.20 1.76 -6.62
N ARG A 98 -17.31 1.69 -5.87
CA ARG A 98 -18.62 2.15 -6.33
C ARG A 98 -18.63 3.65 -6.66
N ARG A 99 -17.87 4.46 -5.90
CA ARG A 99 -17.75 5.90 -6.17
C ARG A 99 -16.87 6.22 -7.37
N LEU A 100 -15.78 5.47 -7.57
CA LEU A 100 -14.88 5.64 -8.70
C LEU A 100 -15.49 5.12 -10.02
N TYR A 101 -16.32 4.09 -9.95
CA TYR A 101 -16.87 3.40 -11.12
C TYR A 101 -18.40 3.17 -10.96
N PRO A 102 -19.22 4.23 -11.00
CA PRO A 102 -20.66 4.14 -10.72
C PRO A 102 -21.42 3.28 -11.73
N ASP A 103 -20.91 3.15 -12.96
CA ASP A 103 -21.52 2.34 -14.02
C ASP A 103 -21.21 0.84 -13.90
N ARG A 104 -20.39 0.45 -12.92
CA ARG A 104 -20.01 -0.94 -12.69
C ARG A 104 -20.70 -1.50 -11.46
N ASN A 105 -21.29 -2.69 -11.63
CA ASN A 105 -21.82 -3.47 -10.52
C ASN A 105 -20.67 -4.13 -9.75
N PHE A 106 -20.54 -3.78 -8.48
CA PHE A 106 -19.69 -4.47 -7.51
C PHE A 106 -20.54 -5.33 -6.59
N MET A 107 -19.91 -6.28 -5.92
CA MET A 107 -20.59 -7.13 -4.95
C MET A 107 -21.13 -6.33 -3.75
N ASP A 108 -22.07 -6.93 -3.04
CA ASP A 108 -22.59 -6.39 -1.79
C ASP A 108 -21.50 -6.33 -0.71
N ASP A 109 -21.78 -5.57 0.35
CA ASP A 109 -20.87 -5.44 1.48
C ASP A 109 -20.63 -6.82 2.14
N LEU A 110 -19.39 -7.02 2.57
CA LEU A 110 -18.98 -8.18 3.34
C LEU A 110 -19.49 -8.06 4.78
N VAL A 111 -19.49 -9.18 5.50
CA VAL A 111 -19.78 -9.20 6.94
C VAL A 111 -18.86 -8.20 7.66
N ASP A 112 -19.45 -7.34 8.48
CA ASP A 112 -18.71 -6.32 9.21
C ASP A 112 -17.67 -6.98 10.14
N ALA A 113 -16.41 -6.66 9.91
CA ALA A 113 -15.27 -7.13 10.69
C ALA A 113 -14.76 -6.08 11.70
N GLY A 114 -15.51 -4.98 11.87
CA GLY A 114 -15.12 -3.83 12.69
C GLY A 114 -14.13 -2.90 11.98
N ARG A 115 -13.44 -2.08 12.77
CA ARG A 115 -12.41 -1.15 12.29
C ARG A 115 -11.19 -1.21 13.20
N ASP A 116 -10.00 -1.04 12.63
CA ASP A 116 -8.79 -0.87 13.41
C ASP A 116 -8.83 0.51 14.11
N LEU A 117 -8.84 0.48 15.45
CA LEU A 117 -8.87 1.67 16.31
C LEU A 117 -7.49 2.02 16.89
N SER A 118 -6.44 1.31 16.48
CA SER A 118 -5.09 1.58 16.96
C SER A 118 -4.57 2.92 16.46
N THR A 119 -3.68 3.52 17.24
CA THR A 119 -2.98 4.74 16.89
C THR A 119 -1.54 4.41 16.54
N VAL A 120 -1.01 5.06 15.50
CA VAL A 120 0.34 4.81 15.00
C VAL A 120 1.09 6.13 14.89
N THR A 121 2.34 6.14 15.34
CA THR A 121 3.25 7.29 15.22
C THR A 121 3.91 7.30 13.85
N ASN A 122 3.22 7.86 12.86
CA ASN A 122 3.68 7.96 11.46
C ASN A 122 4.21 9.36 11.09
N GLU A 123 4.39 10.26 12.06
CA GLU A 123 4.82 11.64 11.81
C GLU A 123 6.21 11.67 11.18
N ARG A 124 7.11 10.80 11.68
CA ARG A 124 8.46 10.64 11.14
C ARG A 124 8.45 10.06 9.72
N THR A 125 7.54 9.12 9.45
CA THR A 125 7.31 8.57 8.11
C THR A 125 6.90 9.68 7.14
N ALA A 126 5.95 10.53 7.54
CA ALA A 126 5.50 11.66 6.73
C ALA A 126 6.62 12.70 6.51
N GLU A 127 7.47 12.95 7.51
CA GLU A 127 8.61 13.84 7.38
C GLU A 127 9.64 13.32 6.38
N VAL A 128 10.00 12.04 6.46
CA VAL A 128 10.91 11.41 5.48
C VAL A 128 10.31 11.52 4.08
N LEU A 129 9.02 11.20 3.89
CA LEU A 129 8.37 11.35 2.58
C LEU A 129 8.48 12.77 2.01
N ARG A 130 8.26 13.81 2.85
CA ARG A 130 8.40 15.23 2.46
C ARG A 130 9.80 15.56 1.96
N ARG A 131 10.83 15.10 2.65
CA ARG A 131 12.24 15.30 2.23
C ARG A 131 12.55 14.65 0.89
N PHE A 132 11.85 13.58 0.53
CA PHE A 132 12.04 12.82 -0.71
C PHE A 132 10.91 13.05 -1.73
N GLY A 133 10.34 14.26 -1.73
CA GLY A 133 9.48 14.75 -2.81
C GLY A 133 8.04 14.27 -2.78
N LYS A 134 7.54 13.78 -1.64
CA LYS A 134 6.11 13.48 -1.41
C LYS A 134 5.55 14.39 -0.32
N PRO A 135 4.53 15.23 -0.60
CA PRO A 135 4.03 16.21 0.37
C PRO A 135 3.45 15.57 1.64
N GLY A 136 3.00 14.33 1.55
CA GLY A 136 2.51 13.53 2.67
C GLY A 136 2.26 12.09 2.26
N LEU A 137 1.60 11.35 3.14
CA LEU A 137 1.06 10.03 2.80
C LEU A 137 -0.10 10.22 1.81
N THR A 138 -0.12 9.37 0.80
CA THR A 138 -1.19 9.25 -0.19
C THR A 138 -2.39 8.63 0.49
N THR A 139 -3.58 9.18 0.22
CA THR A 139 -4.82 8.68 0.81
C THR A 139 -5.13 7.28 0.29
N LEU A 140 -5.95 6.52 1.04
CA LEU A 140 -6.38 5.19 0.61
C LEU A 140 -7.06 5.23 -0.76
N GLU A 141 -7.94 6.22 -0.98
CA GLU A 141 -8.67 6.38 -2.23
C GLU A 141 -7.77 6.68 -3.43
N GLU A 142 -6.82 7.60 -3.28
CA GLU A 142 -5.87 7.92 -4.37
C GLU A 142 -5.05 6.69 -4.77
N SER A 143 -4.61 5.91 -3.79
CA SER A 143 -3.84 4.69 -4.03
C SER A 143 -4.69 3.62 -4.73
N ILE A 144 -5.94 3.43 -4.30
CA ILE A 144 -6.88 2.50 -4.93
C ILE A 144 -7.24 2.93 -6.35
N LYS A 145 -7.46 4.22 -6.57
CA LYS A 145 -7.74 4.76 -7.91
C LYS A 145 -6.62 4.43 -8.87
N ALA A 146 -5.37 4.75 -8.51
CA ALA A 146 -4.21 4.46 -9.35
C ALA A 146 -4.06 2.95 -9.64
N ALA A 147 -4.26 2.10 -8.63
CA ALA A 147 -4.20 0.65 -8.80
C ALA A 147 -5.29 0.12 -9.75
N THR A 148 -6.53 0.59 -9.58
CA THR A 148 -7.67 0.12 -10.38
C THR A 148 -7.61 0.60 -11.83
N GLU A 149 -7.14 1.82 -12.08
CA GLU A 149 -6.83 2.32 -13.44
C GLU A 149 -5.78 1.43 -14.13
N GLN A 150 -4.75 1.00 -13.40
CA GLN A 150 -3.74 0.07 -13.93
C GLN A 150 -4.32 -1.33 -14.17
N ILE A 151 -5.21 -1.83 -13.30
CA ILE A 151 -5.89 -3.11 -13.49
C ILE A 151 -6.74 -3.09 -14.77
N LEU A 152 -7.50 -2.01 -15.00
CA LEU A 152 -8.33 -1.85 -16.19
C LEU A 152 -7.48 -1.83 -17.47
N SER A 153 -6.48 -0.96 -17.52
CA SER A 153 -5.59 -0.84 -18.70
C SER A 153 -4.81 -2.12 -19.01
N SER A 154 -4.52 -2.95 -18.01
CA SER A 154 -3.85 -4.25 -18.21
C SER A 154 -4.77 -5.32 -18.79
N LYS A 155 -6.10 -5.18 -18.65
CA LYS A 155 -7.07 -6.09 -19.29
C LYS A 155 -7.18 -5.82 -20.78
N ASP A 156 -7.22 -4.55 -21.17
CA ASP A 156 -7.37 -4.14 -22.58
C ASP A 156 -6.21 -4.68 -23.43
N LYS A 157 -4.97 -4.61 -22.92
CA LYS A 157 -3.77 -5.13 -23.61
C LYS A 157 -3.77 -6.65 -23.82
N LYS A 158 -4.49 -7.41 -22.98
CA LYS A 158 -4.58 -8.87 -23.12
C LYS A 158 -5.53 -9.30 -24.23
N CYS A 159 -6.45 -8.42 -24.64
CA CYS A 159 -7.33 -8.65 -25.79
C CYS A 159 -6.64 -8.35 -27.12
N ASP A 160 -5.67 -7.42 -27.14
CA ASP A 160 -4.96 -7.00 -28.35
C ASP A 160 -3.83 -7.95 -28.77
N SER A 161 -3.41 -8.89 -27.92
CA SER A 161 -2.30 -9.82 -28.19
C SER A 161 -2.72 -11.13 -28.87
N PHE A 162 -3.93 -11.20 -29.44
CA PHE A 162 -4.47 -12.36 -30.17
C PHE A 162 -4.53 -12.19 -31.70
N PHE A 163 -3.77 -11.25 -32.28
CA PHE A 163 -3.61 -11.11 -33.74
C PHE A 163 -2.16 -11.27 -34.19
#